data_AF-A0A699YXD9-F1
#
_entry.id   AF-A0A699YXD9-F1
#
_cell.length_a   1.000
_cell.length_b   1.000
_cell.length_c   1.000
_cell.angle_alpha   90.00
_cell.angle_beta   90.00
_cell.angle_gamma   90.00
#
_symmetry.space_group_name_H-M   'P 1'
#
loop_
_entity.id
_entity.type
_entity.pdbx_description
1 polymer ?
#
loop_
_entity_poly.entity_id
_entity_poly.type
_entity_poly.pdbx_seq_one_letter_code
_entity_poly.pdbx_strand_id
1 'polypeptide(L)'
;MDLHKVEFLVGDGCQRSVAATFVNGRQVSWSFHSHGTGRLSFKLTNLSLSTATAAGVQLQVHLLQASTCATAATFFRGRSLAFFNAAQTCCPAFSLSLP
;
A
#
# COMPACT_ATOMS: atom_id res chain seq x y z
N MET A 1 1.21 -13.87 14.23
CA MET A 1 0.42 -13.51 13.03
C MET A 1 1.38 -12.86 12.06
N ASP A 2 1.59 -13.49 10.91
CA ASP A 2 2.52 -12.98 9.90
C ASP A 2 1.78 -12.08 8.93
N LEU A 3 2.25 -10.85 8.79
CA LEU A 3 1.75 -9.86 7.84
C LEU A 3 2.39 -10.12 6.48
N HIS A 4 1.58 -10.56 5.52
CA HIS A 4 2.04 -10.89 4.16
C HIS A 4 1.77 -9.78 3.16
N LYS A 5 0.75 -8.96 3.42
CA LYS A 5 0.30 -7.96 2.45
C LYS A 5 -0.29 -6.75 3.14
N VAL A 6 -0.09 -5.59 2.54
CA VAL A 6 -0.75 -4.34 2.90
C VAL A 6 -1.43 -3.79 1.65
N GLU A 7 -2.68 -3.35 1.77
CA GLU A 7 -3.43 -2.74 0.67
C GLU A 7 -3.89 -1.32 1.01
N PHE A 8 -3.83 -0.46 -0.01
CA PHE A 8 -4.22 0.93 0.04
C PHE A 8 -5.28 1.20 -1.02
N LEU A 9 -6.33 1.94 -0.68
CA LEU A 9 -7.20 2.51 -1.70
C LEU A 9 -6.47 3.67 -2.38
N VAL A 10 -6.42 3.65 -3.71
CA VAL A 10 -5.72 4.65 -4.51
C VAL A 10 -6.61 5.24 -5.60
N GLY A 11 -6.20 6.40 -6.12
CA GLY A 11 -6.89 7.04 -7.24
C GLY A 11 -6.88 6.17 -8.49
N ASP A 12 -7.96 6.24 -9.26
CA ASP A 12 -8.03 5.66 -10.60
C ASP A 12 -6.91 6.23 -11.50
N GLY A 13 -6.29 5.36 -12.29
CA GLY A 13 -5.21 5.75 -13.20
C GLY A 13 -3.84 5.97 -12.54
N CYS A 14 -3.71 5.77 -11.22
CA CYS A 14 -2.42 5.92 -10.53
C CYS A 14 -1.43 4.75 -10.76
N GLN A 15 -1.80 3.72 -11.54
CA GLN A 15 -1.00 2.49 -11.72
C GLN A 15 0.42 2.77 -12.22
N ARG A 16 0.56 3.76 -13.11
CA ARG A 16 1.84 4.19 -13.69
C ARG A 16 2.57 5.25 -12.84
N SER A 17 2.06 5.56 -11.65
CA SER A 17 2.64 6.59 -10.78
C SER A 17 3.65 6.01 -9.79
N VAL A 18 3.69 4.69 -9.58
CA VAL A 18 4.63 4.06 -8.64
C VAL A 18 5.93 3.70 -9.34
N ALA A 19 7.04 4.25 -8.83
CA ALA A 19 8.39 3.95 -9.30
C ALA A 19 8.99 2.74 -8.57
N ALA A 20 8.85 2.72 -7.24
CA ALA A 20 9.42 1.69 -6.38
C ALA A 20 8.72 1.66 -5.02
N THR A 21 8.83 0.55 -4.30
CA THR A 21 8.39 0.43 -2.91
C THR A 21 9.46 -0.21 -2.05
N PHE A 22 9.52 0.21 -0.79
CA PHE A 22 10.48 -0.31 0.19
C PHE A 22 9.83 -0.55 1.55
N VAL A 23 10.38 -1.52 2.26
CA VAL A 23 10.10 -1.80 3.68
C VAL A 23 11.43 -1.80 4.43
N ASN A 24 11.62 -0.86 5.35
CA ASN A 24 12.90 -0.64 6.03
C ASN A 24 14.10 -0.58 5.06
N GLY A 25 13.94 0.11 3.93
CA GLY A 25 14.96 0.23 2.89
C GLY A 25 15.14 -0.98 1.97
N ARG A 26 14.49 -2.12 2.25
CA ARG A 26 14.48 -3.27 1.35
C ARG A 26 13.39 -3.11 0.29
N GLN A 27 13.73 -3.23 -0.98
CA GLN A 27 12.76 -3.18 -2.07
C GLN A 27 11.79 -4.36 -1.97
N VAL A 28 10.49 -4.10 -2.13
CA VAL A 28 9.44 -5.13 -2.13
C VAL A 28 8.63 -5.06 -3.42
N SER A 29 7.92 -6.15 -3.71
CA SER A 29 7.02 -6.20 -4.85
C SER A 29 5.71 -5.46 -4.53
N TRP A 30 5.13 -4.87 -5.57
CA TRP A 30 3.79 -4.29 -5.50
C TRP A 30 2.93 -4.77 -6.65
N SER A 31 1.62 -4.63 -6.49
CA SER A 31 0.65 -4.91 -7.54
C SER A 31 -0.56 -3.99 -7.39
N PHE A 32 -1.38 -3.95 -8.43
CA PHE A 32 -2.66 -3.25 -8.39
C PHE A 32 -3.78 -4.25 -8.61
N HIS A 33 -4.95 -3.96 -8.04
CA HIS A 33 -6.17 -4.71 -8.29
C HIS A 33 -7.33 -3.74 -8.46
N SER A 34 -8.05 -3.87 -9.57
CA SER A 34 -9.27 -3.11 -9.81
C SER A 34 -10.47 -3.86 -9.25
N HIS A 35 -11.31 -3.17 -8.50
CA HIS A 35 -12.60 -3.66 -8.00
C HIS A 35 -13.78 -3.10 -8.81
N GLY A 36 -13.52 -2.54 -10.00
CA GLY A 36 -14.49 -1.83 -10.83
C GLY A 36 -14.14 -0.35 -11.00
N THR A 37 -14.97 0.38 -11.74
CA THR A 37 -14.79 1.82 -12.01
C THR A 37 -14.70 2.61 -10.70
N GLY A 38 -13.71 3.48 -10.54
CA GLY A 38 -13.53 4.28 -9.33
C GLY A 38 -12.77 3.59 -8.20
N ARG A 39 -12.39 2.31 -8.34
CA ARG A 39 -11.93 1.49 -7.22
C ARG A 39 -10.66 0.72 -7.56
N LEU A 40 -9.53 1.34 -7.30
CA LEU A 40 -8.21 0.74 -7.46
C LEU A 40 -7.55 0.52 -6.10
N SER A 41 -7.06 -0.70 -5.87
CA SER A 41 -6.28 -1.06 -4.68
C SER A 41 -4.82 -1.26 -5.06
N PHE A 42 -3.93 -0.57 -4.36
CA PHE A 42 -2.49 -0.74 -4.45
C PHE A 42 -2.01 -1.66 -3.33
N LYS A 43 -1.18 -2.65 -3.66
CA LYS A 43 -0.83 -3.75 -2.75
C LYS A 43 0.68 -3.89 -2.67
N LEU A 44 1.22 -3.98 -1.46
CA LEU A 44 2.58 -4.45 -1.21
C LEU A 44 2.48 -5.86 -0.66
N THR A 45 3.23 -6.79 -1.23
CA THR A 45 3.19 -8.21 -0.88
C THR A 45 4.54 -8.71 -0.39
N ASN A 46 4.55 -9.91 0.20
CA ASN A 46 5.76 -10.59 0.67
C ASN A 46 6.54 -9.76 1.70
N LEU A 47 5.82 -9.12 2.62
CA LEU A 47 6.43 -8.22 3.61
C LEU A 47 7.32 -8.97 4.61
N SER A 48 7.09 -10.27 4.83
CA SER A 48 7.82 -11.09 5.81
C SER A 48 7.86 -10.45 7.19
N LEU A 49 6.79 -9.73 7.56
CA LEU A 49 6.62 -9.10 8.85
C LEU A 49 5.70 -9.95 9.71
N SER A 50 5.72 -9.72 11.01
CA SER A 50 4.76 -10.28 11.95
C SER A 50 4.23 -9.19 12.86
N THR A 51 3.17 -9.45 13.60
CA THR A 51 2.69 -8.52 14.65
C THR A 51 3.77 -8.16 15.67
N ALA A 52 4.76 -9.02 15.88
CA ALA A 52 5.89 -8.76 16.78
C ALA A 52 7.00 -7.89 16.13
N THR A 53 7.09 -7.86 14.80
CA THR A 53 8.17 -7.16 14.07
C THR A 53 7.67 -5.99 13.23
N ALA A 54 6.36 -5.75 13.17
CA ALA A 54 5.76 -4.66 12.40
C ALA A 54 5.88 -3.29 13.09
N ALA A 55 6.08 -3.27 14.41
CA ALA A 55 6.21 -2.01 15.15
C ALA A 55 7.45 -1.23 14.70
N GLY A 56 7.26 0.04 14.36
CA GLY A 56 8.34 0.92 13.87
C GLY A 56 8.79 0.68 12.43
N VAL A 57 8.16 -0.26 11.71
CA VAL A 57 8.48 -0.51 10.30
C VAL A 57 8.03 0.66 9.43
N GLN A 58 8.92 1.12 8.57
CA GLN A 58 8.63 2.17 7.59
C GLN A 58 8.32 1.55 6.22
N LEU A 59 7.13 1.88 5.71
CA LEU A 59 6.75 1.63 4.33
C LEU A 59 7.02 2.88 3.49
N GLN A 60 7.73 2.73 2.38
CA GLN A 60 8.04 3.83 1.47
C GLN A 60 7.48 3.49 0.09
N VAL A 61 6.74 4.44 -0.50
CA VAL A 61 6.19 4.35 -1.84
C VAL A 61 6.73 5.53 -2.62
N HIS A 62 7.59 5.27 -3.60
CA HIS A 62 8.21 6.29 -4.41
C HIS A 62 7.31 6.55 -5.62
N LEU A 63 6.86 7.79 -5.76
CA LEU A 63 5.98 8.22 -6.84
C LEU A 63 6.79 8.94 -7.91
N LEU A 64 6.47 8.68 -9.18
CA LEU A 64 7.05 9.38 -10.32
C LEU A 64 6.50 10.82 -10.35
N GLN A 65 7.41 11.80 -10.33
CA GLN A 65 7.03 13.21 -10.28
C GLN A 65 6.24 13.68 -11.51
N ALA A 66 6.50 13.10 -12.68
CA ALA A 66 5.80 13.41 -13.93
C ALA A 66 4.49 12.63 -14.12
N SER A 67 4.01 11.91 -13.09
CA SER A 67 2.80 11.08 -13.19
C SER A 67 1.54 11.82 -12.77
N THR A 68 0.39 11.24 -13.09
CA THR A 68 -0.94 11.74 -12.69
C THR A 68 -1.15 11.73 -11.18
N CYS A 69 -0.40 10.90 -10.43
CA CYS A 69 -0.49 10.79 -8.97
C CYS A 69 0.88 10.96 -8.33
N ALA A 70 1.50 12.13 -8.56
CA ALA A 70 2.85 12.45 -8.09
C ALA A 70 2.97 12.72 -6.58
N THR A 71 1.86 12.91 -5.87
CA THR A 71 1.85 13.19 -4.42
C THR A 71 1.08 12.14 -3.64
N ALA A 72 1.41 11.98 -2.35
CA ALA A 72 0.68 11.08 -1.46
C ALA A 72 -0.82 11.41 -1.40
N ALA A 73 -1.19 12.70 -1.41
CA ALA A 73 -2.58 13.14 -1.41
C ALA A 73 -3.34 12.74 -2.69
N THR A 74 -2.69 12.81 -3.85
CA THR A 74 -3.28 12.38 -5.12
C THR A 74 -3.31 10.86 -5.27
N PHE A 75 -2.32 10.17 -4.70
CA PHE A 75 -2.19 8.73 -4.83
C PHE A 75 -3.14 7.98 -3.88
N PHE A 76 -3.11 8.27 -2.57
CA PHE A 76 -3.93 7.59 -1.55
C PHE A 76 -5.32 8.22 -1.38
N ARG A 77 -6.07 8.33 -2.48
CA ARG A 77 -7.46 8.81 -2.45
C ARG A 77 -8.31 7.89 -1.58
N GLY A 78 -8.77 8.41 -0.45
CA GLY A 78 -9.62 7.69 0.50
C GLY A 78 -8.94 7.28 1.79
N ARG A 79 -7.62 7.49 1.94
CA ARG A 79 -6.85 7.28 3.18
C ARG A 79 -7.12 5.92 3.87
N SER A 80 -7.59 4.90 3.17
CA SER A 80 -7.90 3.61 3.77
C SER A 80 -6.76 2.63 3.57
N LEU A 81 -6.33 2.02 4.66
CA LEU A 81 -5.23 1.04 4.74
C LEU A 81 -5.72 -0.25 5.37
N ALA A 82 -5.40 -1.40 4.77
CA ALA A 82 -5.72 -2.71 5.33
C ALA A 82 -4.49 -3.62 5.41
N PHE A 83 -4.38 -4.36 6.52
CA PHE A 83 -3.24 -5.24 6.84
C PHE A 83 -3.65 -6.71 6.80
N PHE A 84 -3.08 -7.50 5.88
CA PHE A 84 -3.45 -8.89 5.64
C PHE A 84 -2.41 -9.88 6.16
N ASN A 85 -2.89 -10.88 6.91
CA ASN A 85 -2.13 -12.07 7.27
C ASN A 85 -2.57 -13.27 6.40
N ALA A 86 -1.84 -14.39 6.47
CA ALA A 86 -2.21 -15.61 5.74
C ALA A 86 -3.40 -16.38 6.37
N ALA A 87 -3.71 -16.11 7.65
CA ALA A 87 -4.67 -16.87 8.44
C ALA A 87 -6.10 -16.27 8.44
N GLN A 88 -6.30 -15.07 7.89
CA GLN A 88 -7.55 -14.31 7.95
C GLN A 88 -7.86 -13.68 6.61
N THR A 89 -9.12 -13.83 6.19
CA THR A 89 -9.69 -13.22 4.97
C THR A 89 -10.23 -11.81 5.21
N CYS A 90 -10.42 -11.40 6.47
CA CYS A 90 -10.81 -10.04 6.86
C CYS A 90 -9.69 -9.36 7.65
N CYS A 91 -9.52 -8.05 7.45
CA CYS A 91 -8.37 -7.30 7.95
C CYS A 91 -8.80 -5.96 8.53
N PRO A 92 -8.21 -5.54 9.66
CA PRO A 92 -8.53 -4.24 10.23
C PRO A 92 -8.13 -3.15 9.23
N ALA A 93 -9.10 -2.28 8.93
CA ALA A 93 -8.91 -1.12 8.09
C ALA A 93 -8.69 0.12 8.97
N PHE A 94 -7.71 0.93 8.60
CA PHE A 94 -7.33 2.14 9.32
C PHE A 94 -7.33 3.34 8.39
N SER A 95 -7.50 4.53 8.97
CA SER A 95 -7.27 5.78 8.26
C SER A 95 -5.80 6.15 8.30
N LEU A 96 -5.18 6.35 7.13
CA LEU A 96 -3.84 6.90 6.98
C LEU A 96 -3.84 8.39 7.35
N SER A 97 -3.11 8.73 8.40
CA SER A 97 -2.63 10.09 8.62
C SER A 97 -1.42 10.32 7.71
N LEU A 98 -1.61 11.09 6.64
CA LEU A 98 -0.48 11.63 5.88
C LEU A 98 0.04 12.87 6.62
N PRO A 99 1.37 13.08 6.70
CA PRO A 99 1.95 14.33 7.18
C PRO A 99 1.56 15.51 6.28
#